data_AF-A0A4W5M550-F1
#
_entry.id   AF-A0A4W5M550-F1
#
_cell.length_a   1.000
_cell.length_b   1.000
_cell.length_c   1.000
_cell.angle_alpha   90.00
_cell.angle_beta   90.00
_cell.angle_gamma   90.00
#
_symmetry.space_group_name_H-M   'P 1'
#
loop_
_entity.id
_entity.type
_entity.pdbx_description
1 polymer ?
#
loop_
_entity_poly.entity_id
_entity_poly.type
_entity_poly.pdbx_seq_one_letter_code
_entity_poly.pdbx_strand_id
1 'polypeptide(L)'
;MMVLTLLPYPLRHFSTESLFCDCQLEWLLLWARANGVRLGNDTLCVHPTHLHGLEVHNLRETQLRCDEPLELPLFQLIPSQRQVVFRGDRLPLQCTVSYLDPSVTLLWHHNGHVVHS
;
A
#
# COMPACT_ATOMS: atom_id res chain seq x y z
N MET A 1 -9.27 39.06 -25.78
CA MET A 1 -9.87 37.84 -25.17
C MET A 1 -9.02 36.67 -25.61
N MET A 2 -8.09 36.26 -24.76
CA MET A 2 -7.13 35.20 -25.05
C MET A 2 -7.88 33.87 -24.97
N VAL A 3 -8.22 33.28 -26.12
CA VAL A 3 -8.68 31.90 -26.17
C VAL A 3 -7.45 31.06 -25.83
N LEU A 4 -7.32 30.69 -24.55
CA LEU A 4 -6.41 29.64 -24.13
C LEU A 4 -6.75 28.41 -24.97
N THR A 5 -5.90 28.11 -25.95
CA THR A 5 -5.93 26.85 -26.67
C THR A 5 -5.80 25.75 -25.62
N LEU A 6 -6.91 25.09 -25.29
CA LEU A 6 -6.93 23.87 -24.49
C LEU A 6 -6.23 22.78 -25.32
N LEU A 7 -4.90 22.78 -25.32
CA LEU A 7 -4.17 21.57 -25.63
C LEU A 7 -4.63 20.54 -24.59
N PRO A 8 -5.19 19.39 -25.00
CA PRO A 8 -5.60 18.38 -24.05
C PRO A 8 -4.34 17.87 -23.36
N TYR A 9 -4.12 18.32 -22.13
CA TYR A 9 -3.10 17.76 -21.26
C TYR A 9 -3.29 16.25 -21.22
N PRO A 10 -2.25 15.44 -21.46
CA PRO A 10 -2.39 14.00 -21.47
C PRO A 10 -2.95 13.52 -20.13
N LEU A 11 -4.07 12.80 -20.18
CA LEU A 11 -4.70 12.17 -19.02
C LEU A 11 -4.14 10.75 -18.86
N ARG A 12 -3.86 10.33 -17.62
CA ARG A 12 -3.39 8.99 -17.27
C ARG A 12 -4.16 8.46 -16.07
N HIS A 13 -4.53 7.19 -16.13
CA HIS A 13 -5.25 6.49 -15.07
C HIS A 13 -4.34 5.42 -14.47
N PHE A 14 -4.17 5.43 -13.15
CA PHE A 14 -3.33 4.46 -12.41
C PHE A 14 -4.11 3.78 -11.28
N SER A 15 -5.44 3.77 -11.37
CA SER A 15 -6.31 3.16 -10.36
C SER A 15 -6.05 1.65 -10.25
N THR A 16 -5.82 1.17 -9.03
CA THR A 16 -5.68 -0.25 -8.70
C THR A 16 -6.32 -0.53 -7.34
N GLU A 17 -6.63 -1.79 -7.05
CA GLU A 17 -7.20 -2.21 -5.75
C GLU A 17 -6.18 -2.15 -4.59
N SER A 18 -4.93 -1.78 -4.86
CA SER A 18 -3.84 -1.81 -3.88
C SER A 18 -2.85 -0.66 -4.07
N LEU A 19 -3.30 0.51 -4.53
CA LEU A 19 -2.42 1.65 -4.76
C LEU A 19 -1.90 2.22 -3.43
N PHE A 20 -0.58 2.20 -3.25
CA PHE A 20 0.14 2.82 -2.14
C PHE A 20 0.55 4.25 -2.49
N CYS A 21 0.08 5.20 -1.69
CA CYS A 21 0.44 6.61 -1.74
C CYS A 21 1.48 6.94 -0.67
N ASP A 22 2.66 6.34 -0.80
CA ASP A 22 3.81 6.55 0.07
C ASP A 22 4.94 7.30 -0.68
N CYS A 23 6.11 7.40 -0.06
CA CYS A 23 7.27 8.05 -0.69
C CYS A 23 7.69 7.37 -2.01
N GLN A 24 7.37 6.10 -2.24
CA GLN A 24 7.65 5.41 -3.51
C GLN A 24 6.73 5.87 -4.65
N LEU A 25 5.63 6.58 -4.34
CA LEU A 25 4.77 7.21 -5.35
C LEU A 25 5.16 8.67 -5.64
N GLU A 26 6.08 9.26 -4.87
CA GLU A 26 6.46 10.67 -4.99
C GLU A 26 6.93 11.03 -6.41
N TRP A 27 7.74 10.16 -7.02
CA TRP A 27 8.25 10.38 -8.38
C TRP A 27 7.13 10.55 -9.40
N LEU A 28 6.01 9.82 -9.26
CA LEU A 28 4.89 9.87 -10.20
C LEU A 28 4.16 11.20 -10.08
N LEU A 29 3.93 11.66 -8.85
CA LEU A 29 3.30 12.95 -8.56
C LEU A 29 4.14 14.10 -9.12
N LEU A 30 5.46 14.08 -8.87
CA LEU A 30 6.40 15.08 -9.36
C LEU A 30 6.50 15.07 -10.88
N TRP A 31 6.62 13.89 -11.50
CA TRP A 31 6.69 13.74 -12.94
C TRP A 31 5.42 14.28 -13.62
N ALA A 32 4.24 13.97 -13.08
CA ALA A 32 2.99 14.43 -13.65
C ALA A 32 2.89 15.95 -13.65
N ARG A 33 3.27 16.59 -12.53
CA ARG A 33 3.32 18.06 -12.39
C ARG A 33 4.31 18.69 -13.36
N ALA A 34 5.53 18.17 -13.41
CA ALA A 34 6.60 18.72 -14.24
C ALA A 34 6.30 18.64 -15.75
N ASN A 35 5.52 17.64 -16.17
CA ASN A 35 5.18 17.40 -17.57
C ASN A 35 3.77 17.87 -17.96
N GLY A 36 3.02 18.50 -17.05
CA GLY A 36 1.63 18.91 -17.30
C GLY A 36 0.70 17.73 -17.60
N VAL A 37 1.00 16.54 -17.09
CA VAL A 37 0.18 15.33 -17.23
C VAL A 37 -0.89 15.36 -16.14
N ARG A 38 -2.15 15.12 -16.51
CA ARG A 38 -3.24 15.00 -15.53
C ARG A 38 -3.37 13.54 -15.11
N LEU A 39 -3.42 13.30 -13.81
CA LEU A 39 -3.84 12.01 -13.26
C LEU A 39 -5.36 12.00 -13.19
N GLY A 40 -5.99 10.88 -13.57
CA GLY A 40 -7.43 10.70 -13.51
C GLY A 40 -7.96 10.83 -12.09
N ASN A 41 -9.18 11.35 -11.95
CA ASN A 41 -9.84 11.50 -10.64
C ASN A 41 -10.20 10.15 -10.00
N ASP A 42 -10.19 9.07 -10.78
CA ASP A 42 -10.34 7.69 -10.36
C ASP A 42 -9.03 7.09 -9.79
N THR A 43 -7.90 7.80 -9.89
CA THR A 43 -6.63 7.40 -9.30
C THR A 43 -6.63 7.82 -7.82
N LEU A 44 -7.23 6.96 -7.00
CA LEU A 44 -7.42 7.15 -5.56
C LEU A 44 -6.42 6.30 -4.77
N CYS A 45 -5.96 6.84 -3.65
CA CYS A 45 -5.15 6.07 -2.71
C CYS A 45 -5.98 4.99 -2.03
N VAL A 46 -5.46 3.76 -2.01
CA VAL A 46 -6.02 2.67 -1.22
C VAL A 46 -5.27 2.54 0.11
N HIS A 47 -3.95 2.69 0.06
CA HIS A 47 -3.07 2.72 1.23
C HIS A 47 -2.17 3.95 1.19
N PRO A 48 -1.67 4.43 2.33
CA PRO A 48 -2.03 4.03 3.70
C PRO A 48 -3.44 4.52 4.09
N THR A 49 -3.95 4.01 5.21
CA THR A 49 -5.32 4.24 5.70
C THR A 49 -5.65 5.71 5.88
N HIS A 50 -4.68 6.53 6.28
CA HIS A 50 -4.88 7.97 6.50
C HIS A 50 -5.00 8.80 5.20
N LEU A 51 -4.60 8.25 4.05
CA LEU A 51 -4.79 8.86 2.72
C LEU A 51 -5.90 8.18 1.91
N HIS A 52 -6.56 7.15 2.47
CA HIS A 52 -7.53 6.35 1.75
C HIS A 52 -8.64 7.20 1.11
N GLY A 53 -8.88 6.98 -0.19
CA GLY A 53 -9.90 7.67 -0.97
C GLY A 53 -9.51 9.07 -1.45
N LEU A 54 -8.32 9.56 -1.13
CA LEU A 54 -7.82 10.82 -1.67
C LEU A 54 -7.31 10.64 -3.10
N GLU A 55 -7.60 11.60 -3.96
CA GLU A 55 -7.09 11.65 -5.33
C GLU A 55 -5.58 11.95 -5.31
N VAL A 56 -4.77 11.15 -6.01
CA VAL A 56 -3.30 11.27 -6.01
C VAL A 56 -2.85 12.68 -6.43
N HIS A 57 -3.51 13.28 -7.40
CA HIS A 57 -3.13 14.62 -7.90
C HIS A 57 -3.35 15.75 -6.88
N ASN A 58 -4.19 15.54 -5.85
CA ASN A 58 -4.46 16.51 -4.78
C ASN A 58 -3.49 16.40 -3.60
N LEU A 59 -2.66 15.35 -3.55
CA LEU A 59 -1.70 15.14 -2.46
C LEU A 59 -0.55 16.13 -2.51
N ARG A 60 -0.01 16.50 -1.35
CA ARG A 60 1.27 17.19 -1.22
C ARG A 60 2.40 16.17 -1.10
N GLU A 61 3.60 16.51 -1.57
CA GLU A 61 4.78 15.64 -1.45
C GLU A 61 5.06 15.28 0.01
N THR A 62 4.86 16.22 0.94
CA THR A 62 5.01 15.99 2.39
C THR A 62 4.03 14.98 2.99
N GLN A 63 2.97 14.60 2.26
CA GLN A 63 2.02 13.56 2.68
C GLN A 63 2.50 12.16 2.24
N LEU A 64 3.44 12.07 1.29
CA LEU A 64 3.97 10.81 0.78
C LEU A 64 5.18 10.39 1.61
N ARG A 65 4.94 9.57 2.64
CA ARG A 65 5.94 9.19 3.64
C ARG A 65 6.16 7.68 3.67
N CYS A 66 7.34 7.25 4.13
CA CYS A 66 7.72 5.84 4.29
C CYS A 66 8.21 5.50 5.69
N ASP A 67 8.17 6.47 6.62
CA ASP A 67 8.56 6.30 8.01
C ASP A 67 7.38 5.93 8.93
N GLU A 68 6.22 5.66 8.33
CA GLU A 68 5.02 5.20 9.03
C GLU A 68 5.01 3.67 9.20
N PRO A 69 4.23 3.16 10.18
CA PRO A 69 4.08 1.72 10.38
C PRO A 69 3.64 1.01 9.10
N LEU A 70 4.20 -0.17 8.89
CA LEU A 70 3.90 -1.01 7.73
C LEU A 70 2.40 -1.37 7.70
N GLU A 71 1.69 -0.90 6.68
CA GLU A 71 0.32 -1.34 6.39
C GLU A 71 0.36 -2.44 5.33
N LEU A 72 -0.09 -3.64 5.71
CA LEU A 72 -0.17 -4.79 4.81
C LEU A 72 -1.61 -4.91 4.27
N PRO A 73 -1.83 -4.79 2.94
CA PRO A 73 -3.16 -4.97 2.34
C PRO A 73 -3.74 -6.34 2.64
N LEU A 74 -2.87 -7.36 2.63
CA LEU A 74 -3.17 -8.72 3.04
C LEU A 74 -2.33 -9.07 4.26
N PHE A 75 -3.01 -9.42 5.35
CA PHE A 75 -2.42 -10.08 6.50
C PHE A 75 -3.42 -11.09 7.06
N GLN A 76 -3.12 -12.38 6.92
CA GLN A 76 -4.00 -13.46 7.34
C GLN A 76 -3.23 -14.56 8.05
N LEU A 77 -3.66 -14.88 9.27
CA LEU A 77 -3.21 -16.03 10.03
C LEU A 77 -4.33 -17.07 10.05
N ILE A 78 -4.04 -18.32 9.69
CA ILE A 78 -4.98 -19.44 9.74
C ILE A 78 -4.43 -20.52 10.67
N PRO A 79 -5.22 -20.96 11.68
CA PRO A 79 -6.51 -20.38 12.07
C PRO A 79 -6.35 -18.98 12.69
N SER A 80 -7.33 -18.11 12.43
CA SER A 80 -7.31 -16.71 12.90
C SER A 80 -7.73 -16.55 14.36
N GLN A 81 -8.28 -17.60 14.95
CA GLN A 81 -8.77 -17.64 16.32
C GLN A 81 -7.90 -18.54 17.18
N ARG A 82 -7.96 -18.33 18.50
CA ARG A 82 -7.27 -19.18 19.47
C ARG A 82 -7.81 -20.61 19.39
N GLN A 83 -6.92 -21.57 19.25
CA GLN A 83 -7.27 -22.99 19.17
C GLN A 83 -6.95 -23.69 20.49
N VAL A 84 -7.77 -24.67 20.83
CA VAL A 84 -7.48 -25.64 21.89
C VAL A 84 -7.11 -26.95 21.21
N VAL A 85 -5.95 -27.51 21.56
CA VAL A 85 -5.43 -28.75 20.98
C VAL A 85 -5.10 -29.73 22.10
N PHE A 86 -5.29 -31.03 21.83
CA PHE A 86 -4.94 -32.08 22.76
C PHE A 86 -3.57 -32.67 22.43
N ARG A 87 -3.02 -33.43 23.37
CA ARG A 87 -1.73 -34.08 23.20
C ARG A 87 -1.80 -35.07 22.04
N GLY A 88 -0.94 -34.86 21.04
CA GLY A 88 -0.85 -35.70 19.84
C GLY A 88 -1.52 -35.08 18.61
N ASP A 89 -2.34 -34.03 18.79
CA ASP A 89 -2.93 -33.31 17.68
C ASP A 89 -1.87 -32.50 16.91
N ARG A 90 -2.10 -32.32 15.60
CA ARG A 90 -1.29 -31.45 14.75
C ARG A 90 -2.10 -30.20 14.43
N LEU A 91 -1.53 -29.04 14.70
CA LEU A 91 -2.11 -27.74 14.35
C LEU A 91 -1.18 -26.99 13.39
N PRO A 92 -1.40 -27.09 12.07
CA PRO A 92 -0.64 -26.29 11.12
C PRO A 92 -1.06 -24.82 11.26
N LEU A 93 -0.07 -23.93 11.26
CA LEU A 93 -0.27 -22.49 11.20
C LEU A 93 0.14 -22.00 9.81
N GLN A 94 -0.70 -21.20 9.19
CA GLN A 94 -0.42 -20.56 7.91
C GLN A 94 -0.48 -19.05 8.07
N CYS A 95 0.58 -18.36 7.64
CA CYS A 95 0.64 -16.90 7.57
C CYS A 95 0.74 -16.49 6.11
N THR A 96 -0.23 -15.71 5.64
CA THR A 96 -0.26 -15.14 4.28
C THR A 96 -0.21 -13.62 4.41
N VAL A 97 0.77 -13.01 3.75
CA VAL A 97 0.96 -11.55 3.78
C VAL A 97 1.26 -11.00 2.39
N SER A 98 0.96 -9.72 2.15
CA SER A 98 1.40 -9.02 0.95
C SER A 98 2.92 -8.96 0.85
N TYR A 99 3.44 -9.18 -0.36
CA TYR A 99 4.83 -8.89 -0.68
C TYR A 99 4.98 -7.38 -0.93
N LEU A 100 5.86 -6.72 -0.19
CA LEU A 100 6.11 -5.28 -0.31
C LEU A 100 7.48 -5.05 -0.94
N ASP A 101 8.54 -5.48 -0.27
CA ASP A 101 9.90 -5.33 -0.72
C ASP A 101 10.82 -6.41 -0.11
N PRO A 102 12.04 -6.61 -0.66
CA PRO A 102 12.97 -7.65 -0.20
C PRO A 102 13.47 -7.49 1.24
N SER A 103 13.35 -6.32 1.86
CA SER A 103 13.79 -6.07 3.23
C SER A 103 12.79 -6.55 4.29
N VAL A 104 11.55 -6.85 3.90
CA VAL A 104 10.53 -7.38 4.81
C VAL A 104 10.85 -8.82 5.20
N THR A 105 11.00 -9.07 6.49
CA THR A 105 11.23 -10.41 7.06
C THR A 105 10.02 -10.91 7.84
N LEU A 106 9.57 -12.13 7.55
CA LEU A 106 8.48 -12.78 8.26
C LEU A 106 9.03 -13.73 9.33
N LEU A 107 8.61 -13.53 10.58
CA LEU A 107 9.08 -14.28 11.74
C LEU A 107 7.91 -14.88 12.52
N TRP A 108 8.06 -16.14 12.92
CA TRP A 108 7.13 -16.79 13.84
C TRP A 108 7.58 -16.58 15.28
N HIS A 109 6.65 -16.23 16.17
CA HIS A 109 6.92 -16.11 17.60
C HIS A 109 6.02 -17.05 18.40
N HIS A 110 6.61 -17.74 19.38
CA HIS A 110 5.90 -18.59 20.33
C HIS A 110 6.30 -18.19 21.76
N ASN A 111 5.31 -17.79 22.57
CA ASN A 111 5.51 -17.30 23.94
C ASN A 111 6.58 -16.19 24.05
N GLY A 112 6.62 -15.29 23.06
CA GLY A 112 7.59 -14.19 23.00
C GLY A 112 8.93 -14.53 22.36
N HIS A 113 9.22 -15.80 22.09
CA HIS A 113 10.49 -16.24 21.49
C HIS A 113 10.34 -16.53 19.99
N VAL A 114 11.35 -16.16 19.20
CA VAL A 114 11.39 -16.47 17.77
C VAL A 114 11.49 -17.98 17.58
N VAL A 115 10.65 -18.52 16.70
CA VAL A 115 10.69 -19.91 16.26
C VAL A 115 11.55 -19.97 15.01
N HIS A 116 12.68 -20.66 15.10
CA HIS A 116 13.51 -20.97 13.95
C HIS A 116 12.94 -22.22 13.26
N SER A 117 12.70 -22.11 11.95
CA SER A 117 12.26 -23.22 11.09
C SER A 117 13.44 -24.04 10.58
#